data_AF-A0ABD2P369-F1
#
_entry.id   AF-A0ABD2P369-F1
#
_cell.length_a   1.000
_cell.length_b   1.000
_cell.length_c   1.000
_cell.angle_alpha   90.00
_cell.angle_beta   90.00
_cell.angle_gamma   90.00
#
_symmetry.space_group_name_H-M   'P 1'
#
loop_
_entity.id
_entity.type
_entity.pdbx_description
1 polymer ?
#
loop_
_entity_poly.entity_id
_entity_poly.type
_entity_poly.pdbx_seq_one_letter_code
_entity_poly.pdbx_strand_id
1 'polypeptide(L)'
;MNTLQEAAKQNCYDRQRTAFDPIDHIVEYLWFHNPKYPERMKDYKSIYDVAWIQNYLKNNPRPCYPFHLIWSDEFAALKIQSFMRGYWVRKRIEVQEVRNFWKQLKEESRGSRTSISQRFFMMD
;
A
#
# COMPACT_ATOMS: atom_id res chain seq x y z
N MET A 1 3.74 -25.70 -18.72
CA MET A 1 3.45 -24.29 -18.37
C MET A 1 2.06 -23.95 -18.85
N ASN A 2 1.15 -23.52 -17.99
CA ASN A 2 -0.12 -23.00 -18.47
C ASN A 2 -0.51 -21.75 -17.70
N THR A 3 0.08 -20.63 -18.10
CA THR A 3 -0.26 -19.28 -17.61
C THR A 3 -1.77 -19.03 -17.67
N LEU A 4 -2.47 -19.61 -18.66
CA LEU A 4 -3.92 -19.48 -18.78
C LEU A 4 -4.68 -20.25 -17.69
N GLN A 5 -4.17 -21.40 -17.23
CA GLN A 5 -4.74 -22.10 -16.08
C GLN A 5 -4.52 -21.31 -14.78
N GLU A 6 -3.33 -20.72 -14.61
CA GLU A 6 -3.07 -19.91 -13.41
C GLU A 6 -3.90 -18.62 -13.41
N ALA A 7 -4.02 -17.97 -14.57
CA ALA A 7 -4.94 -16.84 -14.75
C ALA A 7 -6.39 -17.23 -14.42
N ALA A 8 -6.82 -18.44 -14.78
CA ALA A 8 -8.14 -18.98 -14.42
C ALA A 8 -8.34 -19.04 -12.90
N LYS A 9 -7.37 -19.64 -12.18
CA LYS A 9 -7.42 -19.77 -10.71
C LYS A 9 -7.49 -18.42 -10.00
N GLN A 10 -6.84 -17.41 -10.58
CA GLN A 10 -6.80 -16.04 -10.07
C GLN A 10 -8.03 -15.22 -10.52
N ASN A 11 -9.04 -15.84 -11.13
CA ASN A 11 -10.27 -15.22 -11.64
C ASN A 11 -10.01 -14.08 -12.64
N CYS A 12 -8.94 -14.17 -13.45
CA CYS A 12 -8.58 -13.15 -14.43
C CYS A 12 -9.54 -13.10 -15.62
N TYR A 13 -10.34 -14.14 -15.85
CA TYR A 13 -11.36 -14.16 -16.90
C TYR A 13 -12.65 -13.45 -16.48
N ASP A 14 -12.95 -13.44 -15.18
CA ASP A 14 -14.16 -12.83 -14.63
C ASP A 14 -13.92 -11.37 -14.20
N ARG A 15 -12.70 -11.05 -13.76
CA ARG A 15 -12.33 -9.71 -13.28
C ARG A 15 -11.47 -8.99 -14.33
N GLN A 16 -11.90 -7.79 -14.74
CA GLN A 16 -11.15 -6.97 -15.71
C GLN A 16 -9.75 -6.56 -15.20
N ARG A 17 -9.55 -6.48 -13.89
CA ARG A 17 -8.27 -6.14 -13.28
C ARG A 17 -7.97 -7.07 -12.11
N THR A 18 -6.77 -7.62 -12.09
CA THR A 18 -6.28 -8.59 -11.09
C THR A 18 -4.87 -8.22 -10.64
N ALA A 19 -4.46 -8.69 -9.46
CA ALA A 19 -3.05 -8.61 -9.02
C ALA A 19 -2.14 -9.59 -9.76
N PHE A 20 -2.69 -10.57 -10.48
CA PHE A 20 -1.89 -11.53 -11.24
C PHE A 20 -1.17 -10.82 -12.40
N ASP A 21 0.17 -10.83 -12.34
CA ASP A 21 1.03 -10.39 -13.44
C ASP A 21 1.46 -11.61 -14.28
N PRO A 22 0.89 -11.77 -15.49
CA PRO A 22 1.23 -12.91 -16.34
C PRO A 22 2.67 -12.89 -16.83
N ILE A 23 3.28 -11.71 -16.95
CA ILE A 23 4.68 -11.57 -17.38
C ILE A 23 5.59 -12.13 -16.29
N ASP A 24 5.37 -11.73 -15.04
CA ASP A 24 6.17 -12.24 -13.92
C ASP A 24 6.02 -13.75 -13.76
N HIS A 25 4.82 -14.30 -13.94
CA HIS A 25 4.61 -15.75 -13.93
C HIS A 25 5.37 -16.46 -15.07
N ILE A 26 5.37 -15.89 -16.29
CA ILE A 26 6.14 -16.41 -17.42
C ILE A 26 7.64 -16.38 -17.11
N VAL A 27 8.15 -15.26 -16.60
CA VAL A 27 9.57 -15.09 -16.31
C VAL A 27 10.01 -16.05 -15.20
N GLU A 28 9.22 -16.22 -14.14
CA GLU A 28 9.46 -17.20 -13.10
C GLU A 28 9.61 -18.60 -13.69
N TYR A 29 8.62 -19.02 -14.48
CA TYR A 29 8.64 -20.33 -15.10
C TYR A 29 9.89 -20.54 -15.96
N LEU A 30 10.19 -19.59 -16.85
CA LEU A 30 11.34 -19.65 -17.76
C LEU A 30 12.68 -19.65 -17.01
N TRP A 31 12.78 -18.91 -15.90
CA TRP A 31 13.98 -18.85 -15.09
C TRP A 31 14.31 -20.19 -14.43
N PHE A 32 13.29 -20.85 -13.85
CA PHE A 32 13.46 -22.12 -13.16
C PHE A 32 13.54 -23.33 -14.09
N HIS A 33 12.92 -23.27 -15.27
CA HIS A 33 12.94 -24.35 -16.27
C HIS A 33 14.03 -24.19 -17.33
N ASN A 34 15.04 -23.35 -17.08
CA ASN A 34 16.13 -23.14 -18.03
C ASN A 34 17.02 -24.41 -18.12
N PRO A 35 17.10 -25.09 -19.27
CA PRO A 35 17.89 -26.32 -19.41
C PRO A 35 19.39 -26.14 -19.17
N LYS A 36 19.90 -24.90 -19.28
CA LYS A 36 21.30 -24.57 -19.01
C LYS A 36 21.64 -24.55 -17.51
N TYR A 37 20.62 -24.44 -16.66
CA TYR A 37 20.74 -24.30 -15.21
C TYR A 37 19.72 -25.20 -14.49
N PRO A 38 19.81 -26.54 -14.65
CA PRO A 38 18.82 -27.48 -14.14
C PRO A 38 18.76 -27.51 -12.60
N GLU A 39 19.81 -27.08 -11.91
CA GLU A 39 19.86 -26.97 -10.46
C GLU A 39 18.82 -25.98 -9.90
N ARG A 40 18.43 -24.96 -10.68
CA ARG A 40 17.46 -23.94 -10.24
C ARG A 40 16.11 -24.56 -9.92
N MET A 41 15.69 -25.55 -10.71
CA MET A 41 14.41 -26.23 -10.49
C MET A 41 14.33 -26.96 -9.15
N LYS A 42 15.48 -27.35 -8.56
CA LYS A 42 15.53 -28.03 -7.26
C LYS A 42 15.15 -27.10 -6.09
N ASP A 43 15.37 -25.80 -6.24
CA ASP A 43 15.02 -24.76 -5.27
C ASP A 43 13.96 -23.82 -5.87
N TYR A 44 12.86 -24.42 -6.34
CA TYR A 44 11.75 -23.65 -6.89
C TYR A 44 11.13 -22.76 -5.81
N LYS A 45 11.03 -21.46 -6.09
CA LYS A 45 10.42 -20.45 -5.22
C LYS A 45 9.86 -19.32 -6.06
N SER A 46 9.13 -18.41 -5.42
CA SER A 46 8.68 -17.19 -6.08
C SER A 46 9.86 -16.43 -6.68
N ILE A 47 9.68 -15.86 -7.86
CA ILE A 47 10.68 -15.00 -8.50
C ILE A 47 11.06 -13.81 -7.61
N TYR A 48 10.13 -13.35 -6.77
CA TYR A 48 10.39 -12.29 -5.79
C TYR A 48 11.23 -12.75 -4.59
N ASP A 49 11.44 -14.07 -4.42
CA ASP A 49 12.30 -14.65 -3.37
C ASP A 49 13.71 -14.96 -3.88
N VAL A 50 14.01 -14.65 -5.14
CA VAL A 50 15.34 -14.81 -5.71
C VAL A 50 16.23 -13.63 -5.28
N ALA A 51 17.37 -13.94 -4.65
CA ALA A 51 18.23 -12.95 -4.00
C ALA A 51 18.67 -11.78 -4.90
N TRP A 52 19.05 -12.06 -6.16
CA TRP A 52 19.47 -10.99 -7.07
C TRP A 52 18.29 -10.10 -7.48
N ILE A 53 17.08 -10.66 -7.56
CA ILE A 53 15.85 -9.92 -7.88
C ILE A 53 15.45 -9.03 -6.72
N GLN A 54 15.51 -9.54 -5.48
CA GLN A 54 15.30 -8.72 -4.28
C GLN A 54 16.26 -7.55 -4.20
N ASN A 55 17.55 -7.80 -4.45
CA ASN A 55 18.56 -6.75 -4.49
C ASN A 55 18.29 -5.73 -5.60
N TYR A 56 17.85 -6.18 -6.78
CA TYR A 56 17.49 -5.30 -7.88
C TYR A 56 16.26 -4.44 -7.54
N LEU A 57 15.19 -5.04 -7.01
CA LEU A 57 13.95 -4.36 -6.65
C LEU A 57 14.11 -3.38 -5.49
N LYS A 58 15.09 -3.62 -4.61
CA LYS A 58 15.44 -2.66 -3.55
C LYS A 58 15.94 -1.33 -4.12
N ASN A 59 16.73 -1.39 -5.19
CA ASN A 59 17.26 -0.20 -5.87
C ASN A 59 16.31 0.32 -6.96
N ASN A 60 15.41 -0.52 -7.47
CA ASN A 60 14.46 -0.22 -8.53
C ASN A 60 13.05 -0.68 -8.12
N PRO A 61 12.39 0.02 -7.17
CA PRO A 61 11.09 -0.39 -6.69
C PRO A 61 10.07 -0.32 -7.81
N ARG A 62 9.28 -1.39 -7.97
CA ARG A 62 8.13 -1.37 -8.88
C ARG A 62 7.10 -0.35 -8.40
N PRO A 63 6.32 0.27 -9.31
CA PRO A 63 5.19 1.09 -8.92
C PRO A 63 4.26 0.32 -7.98
N CYS A 64 3.78 0.99 -6.93
CA CYS A 64 2.84 0.38 -6.01
C CYS A 64 1.54 0.06 -6.76
N TYR A 65 1.13 -1.21 -6.79
CA TYR A 65 -0.18 -1.57 -7.32
C TYR A 65 -1.27 -0.91 -6.47
N PRO A 66 -2.35 -0.43 -7.10
CA PRO A 66 -3.44 0.15 -6.33
C PRO A 66 -4.07 -0.91 -5.41
N PHE A 67 -4.42 -0.51 -4.19
CA PHE A 67 -4.86 -1.45 -3.14
C PHE A 67 -6.05 -2.32 -3.53
N HIS A 68 -6.96 -1.81 -4.37
CA HIS A 68 -8.12 -2.58 -4.85
C HIS A 68 -7.73 -3.77 -5.75
N LEU A 69 -6.50 -3.82 -6.27
CA LEU A 69 -6.00 -4.98 -7.01
C LEU A 69 -5.33 -6.01 -6.10
N ILE A 70 -4.62 -5.54 -5.06
CA ILE A 70 -3.80 -6.39 -4.21
C ILE A 70 -4.61 -7.03 -3.07
N TRP A 71 -5.56 -6.28 -2.50
CA TRP A 71 -6.27 -6.74 -1.31
C TRP A 71 -7.23 -7.87 -1.65
N SER A 72 -7.19 -8.92 -0.82
CA SER A 72 -8.26 -9.91 -0.80
C SER A 72 -9.58 -9.24 -0.40
N ASP A 73 -10.69 -9.81 -0.84
CA ASP A 73 -12.02 -9.29 -0.52
C ASP A 73 -12.24 -9.20 1.01
N GLU A 74 -11.75 -10.18 1.77
CA GLU A 74 -11.77 -10.20 3.25
C GLU A 74 -10.94 -9.04 3.85
N PHE A 75 -9.71 -8.86 3.38
CA PHE A 75 -8.84 -7.80 3.90
C PHE A 75 -9.37 -6.41 3.55
N ALA A 76 -9.89 -6.24 2.33
CA ALA A 76 -10.55 -5.02 1.91
C ALA A 76 -11.77 -4.71 2.79
N ALA A 77 -12.62 -5.71 3.06
CA ALA A 77 -13.75 -5.56 3.97
C ALA A 77 -13.29 -5.13 5.37
N LEU A 78 -12.25 -5.77 5.92
CA LEU A 78 -11.69 -5.41 7.22
C LEU A 78 -11.20 -3.96 7.27
N LYS A 79 -10.53 -3.49 6.19
CA LYS A 79 -10.06 -2.10 6.09
C LYS A 79 -11.21 -1.11 6.00
N ILE A 80 -12.22 -1.38 5.18
CA ILE A 80 -13.42 -0.54 5.05
C ILE A 80 -14.14 -0.46 6.40
N GLN A 81 -14.41 -1.59 7.03
CA GLN A 81 -15.10 -1.64 8.32
C GLN A 81 -14.32 -0.90 9.41
N SER A 82 -12.99 -1.06 9.47
CA SER A 82 -12.13 -0.34 10.41
C SER A 82 -12.23 1.17 10.22
N PHE A 83 -12.14 1.63 8.97
CA PHE A 83 -12.30 3.04 8.63
C PHE A 83 -13.67 3.58 9.05
N MET A 84 -14.74 2.84 8.75
CA MET A 84 -16.11 3.22 9.07
C MET A 84 -16.37 3.29 10.58
N ARG A 85 -15.86 2.33 11.37
CA ARG A 85 -15.93 2.39 12.84
C ARG A 85 -15.31 3.68 13.37
N GLY A 86 -14.10 4.00 12.90
CA GLY A 86 -13.43 5.24 13.28
C GLY A 86 -14.17 6.49 12.82
N TYR A 87 -14.73 6.48 11.62
CA TYR A 87 -15.54 7.57 11.09
C TYR A 87 -16.78 7.82 11.94
N TRP A 88 -17.54 6.78 12.30
CA TRP A 88 -18.74 6.91 13.12
C TRP A 88 -18.45 7.49 14.50
N VAL A 89 -17.37 7.06 15.17
CA VAL A 89 -16.93 7.66 16.44
C VAL A 89 -16.61 9.14 16.24
N ARG A 90 -15.83 9.48 15.20
CA ARG A 90 -15.50 10.87 14.91
C ARG A 90 -16.73 11.70 14.55
N LYS A 91 -17.77 11.12 13.95
CA LYS A 91 -18.99 11.84 13.57
C LYS A 91 -19.82 12.27 14.79
N ARG A 92 -19.64 11.66 15.96
CA ARG A 92 -20.39 12.02 17.18
C ARG A 92 -20.16 13.48 17.56
N ILE A 93 -21.24 14.14 17.96
CA ILE A 93 -21.22 15.58 18.25
C ILE A 93 -20.23 15.93 19.37
N GLU A 94 -20.27 15.18 20.47
CA GLU A 94 -19.35 15.31 21.62
C GLU A 94 -17.87 15.20 21.20
N VAL A 95 -17.55 14.32 20.25
CA VAL A 95 -16.19 14.15 19.75
C VAL A 95 -15.80 15.31 18.84
N GLN A 96 -16.71 15.81 18.00
CA GLN A 96 -16.46 16.98 17.15
C GLN A 96 -16.28 18.26 17.97
N GLU A 97 -17.08 18.46 19.02
CA GLU A 97 -16.95 19.61 19.93
C GLU A 97 -15.55 19.65 20.55
N VAL A 98 -15.09 18.54 21.13
CA VAL A 98 -13.74 18.46 21.73
C VAL A 98 -12.66 18.69 20.67
N ARG A 99 -12.81 18.13 19.46
CA ARG A 99 -11.83 18.35 18.37
C ARG A 99 -11.78 19.81 17.92
N ASN A 100 -12.93 20.48 17.84
CA ASN A 100 -13.01 21.88 17.47
C ASN A 100 -12.43 22.77 18.57
N PHE A 101 -12.69 22.47 19.84
CA PHE A 101 -12.10 23.14 20.99
C PHE A 101 -10.56 23.10 20.93
N TRP A 102 -9.97 21.90 20.78
CA TRP A 102 -8.52 21.76 20.66
C TRP A 102 -7.95 22.45 19.41
N LYS A 103 -8.70 22.50 18.32
CA LYS A 103 -8.31 23.22 17.10
C LYS A 103 -8.25 24.73 17.35
N GLN A 104 -9.28 25.30 18.00
CA GLN A 104 -9.33 26.72 18.36
C GLN A 104 -8.17 27.11 19.29
N LEU A 105 -7.94 26.34 20.36
CA LEU A 105 -6.79 26.57 21.26
C LEU A 105 -5.44 26.56 20.52
N LYS A 106 -5.29 25.67 19.53
CA LYS A 106 -4.07 25.61 18.71
C LYS A 106 -3.93 26.82 17.79
N GLU A 107 -5.03 27.35 17.26
CA GLU A 107 -5.04 28.54 16.42
C GLU A 107 -4.75 29.80 17.25
N GLU A 108 -5.36 29.93 18.42
CA GLU A 108 -5.10 31.01 19.37
C GLU A 108 -3.63 31.01 19.83
N SER A 109 -3.09 29.86 20.25
CA SER A 109 -1.67 29.78 20.66
C SER A 109 -0.67 30.06 19.53
N ARG A 110 -1.08 29.95 18.27
CA ARG A 110 -0.29 30.40 17.11
C ARG A 110 -0.41 31.91 16.90
N GLY A 111 -1.63 32.47 16.95
CA GLY A 111 -1.86 33.92 16.85
C GLY A 111 -1.18 34.71 17.98
N SER A 112 -1.18 34.17 19.20
CA SER A 112 -0.46 34.73 20.36
C SER A 112 1.06 34.72 20.14
N ARG A 113 1.62 33.67 19.53
CA ARG A 113 3.05 33.61 19.18
C ARG A 113 3.42 34.60 18.07
N THR A 114 2.57 34.77 17.07
CA THR A 114 2.79 35.76 15.99
C THR A 114 2.74 37.19 16.53
N SER A 115 1.81 37.51 17.44
CA SER A 115 1.71 38.85 18.04
C SER A 115 2.85 39.16 19.03
N ILE A 116 3.36 38.17 19.76
CA ILE A 116 4.57 38.33 20.61
C ILE A 116 5.80 38.54 19.72
N SER A 117 5.94 37.77 18.63
CA SER A 117 7.06 37.92 17.69
C SER A 117 7.05 39.28 16.98
N GLN A 118 5.89 39.82 16.61
CA GLN A 118 5.77 41.16 16.03
C GLN A 118 6.07 42.27 17.05
N ARG A 119 5.70 42.09 18.32
CA ARG A 119 6.02 43.05 19.38
C ARG A 119 7.51 43.09 19.71
N PHE A 120 8.19 41.94 19.64
CA PHE A 120 9.63 41.85 19.85
C PHE A 120 10.42 42.47 18.69
N PHE A 121 9.94 42.36 17.45
CA PHE A 121 10.58 42.94 16.25
C PHE A 121 10.36 44.46 16.08
N MET A 122 9.48 45.09 16.87
CA MET A 122 9.22 46.54 16.84
C MET A 122 9.82 47.29 18.03
N MET A 123 10.66 46.62 18.84
CA MET A 123 11.35 47.22 19.99
C MET A 123 12.86 47.37 19.80
N ASP A 124 13.39 47.01 18.62
CA ASP A 124 14.76 47.29 18.14
C ASP A 124 14.69 48.30 16.99
#